data_AF-A0A8S3YXB2-F1
#
_entry.id   AF-A0A8S3YXB2-F1
#
_cell.length_a   1.000
_cell.length_b   1.000
_cell.length_c   1.000
_cell.angle_alpha   90.00
_cell.angle_beta   90.00
_cell.angle_gamma   90.00
#
_symmetry.space_group_name_H-M   'P 1'
#
loop_
_entity.id
_entity.type
_entity.pdbx_description
1 polymer ?
#
loop_
_entity_poly.entity_id
_entity_poly.type
_entity_poly.pdbx_seq_one_letter_code
_entity_poly.pdbx_strand_id
1 'polypeptide(L)'
;LIKKSLPKKKKMCSILYLFGVICVKMAVTQLSACPESCFCMDSFVTCSDFNFLDLTLLPPSTDTLVLTKGEVEEIPPGFLATATNLKILELMAVNVRIVRGSAFR
;
A
#
# COMPACT_ATOMS: atom_id res chain seq x y z
N LEU A 1 3.08 -7.77 -63.65
CA LEU A 1 2.23 -7.00 -62.70
C LEU A 1 2.89 -6.99 -61.33
N ILE A 2 3.15 -5.79 -60.82
CA ILE A 2 4.11 -5.43 -59.77
C ILE A 2 3.64 -5.91 -58.38
N LYS A 3 4.47 -6.69 -57.66
CA LYS A 3 4.30 -7.01 -56.23
C LYS A 3 4.38 -5.70 -55.43
N LYS A 4 3.23 -5.16 -55.02
CA LYS A 4 3.14 -4.02 -54.09
C LYS A 4 3.64 -4.44 -52.70
N SER A 5 4.91 -4.16 -52.41
CA SER A 5 5.45 -4.15 -51.06
C SER A 5 5.04 -2.86 -50.34
N LEU A 6 4.14 -2.94 -49.37
CA LEU A 6 3.81 -1.88 -48.40
C LEU A 6 3.73 -2.51 -46.99
N PRO A 7 4.02 -1.80 -45.89
CA PRO A 7 5.13 -0.88 -45.62
C PRO A 7 5.84 -1.23 -44.28
N LYS A 8 7.18 -1.38 -44.28
CA LYS A 8 8.01 -1.65 -43.08
C LYS A 8 7.84 -0.59 -41.97
N LYS A 9 7.47 0.66 -42.33
CA LYS A 9 7.22 1.78 -41.41
C LYS A 9 6.05 1.55 -40.44
N LYS A 10 4.98 0.86 -40.86
CA LYS A 10 3.82 0.59 -39.98
C LYS A 10 4.18 -0.35 -38.83
N LYS A 11 5.03 -1.36 -39.11
CA LYS A 11 5.52 -2.30 -38.11
C LYS A 11 6.45 -1.61 -37.11
N MET A 12 7.30 -0.70 -37.57
CA MET A 12 8.26 0.05 -36.72
C MET A 12 7.56 1.04 -35.79
N CYS A 13 6.52 1.76 -36.25
CA CYS A 13 5.67 2.58 -35.38
C CYS A 13 4.87 1.74 -34.37
N SER A 14 4.36 0.58 -34.78
CA SER A 14 3.61 -0.32 -33.88
C SER A 14 4.50 -0.91 -32.78
N ILE A 15 5.76 -1.22 -33.08
CA ILE A 15 6.74 -1.69 -32.10
C ILE A 15 7.09 -0.57 -31.12
N LEU A 16 7.36 0.64 -31.61
CA LEU A 16 7.67 1.79 -30.74
C LEU A 16 6.48 2.16 -29.83
N TYR A 17 5.25 2.03 -30.35
CA TYR A 17 4.02 2.17 -29.57
C TYR A 17 3.88 1.08 -28.51
N LEU A 18 4.14 -0.19 -28.85
CA LEU A 18 4.13 -1.28 -27.86
C LEU A 18 5.18 -1.08 -26.76
N PHE A 19 6.41 -0.72 -27.12
CA PHE A 19 7.47 -0.43 -26.13
C PHE A 19 7.11 0.77 -25.24
N GLY A 20 6.54 1.83 -25.82
CA GLY A 20 6.03 2.97 -25.05
C GLY A 20 4.89 2.57 -24.10
N VAL A 21 3.94 1.77 -24.55
CA VAL A 21 2.82 1.27 -23.72
C VAL A 21 3.33 0.32 -22.63
N ILE A 22 4.27 -0.58 -22.94
CA ILE A 22 4.90 -1.46 -21.95
C ILE A 22 5.65 -0.63 -20.89
N CYS A 23 6.44 0.37 -21.29
CA CYS A 23 7.16 1.24 -20.37
C CYS A 23 6.20 2.02 -19.44
N VAL A 24 5.10 2.54 -19.98
CA VAL A 24 4.05 3.21 -19.20
C VAL A 24 3.34 2.23 -18.25
N LYS A 25 3.06 0.99 -18.68
CA LYS A 25 2.42 -0.04 -17.85
C LYS A 25 3.31 -0.49 -16.69
N MET A 26 4.63 -0.56 -16.88
CA MET A 26 5.60 -0.95 -15.84
C MET A 26 5.84 0.16 -14.80
N ALA A 27 5.59 1.43 -15.17
CA ALA A 27 5.72 2.57 -14.26
C ALA A 27 4.54 2.70 -13.28
N VAL A 28 3.39 2.07 -13.58
CA VAL A 28 2.26 1.99 -12.64
C VAL A 28 2.52 0.83 -11.67
N THR A 29 3.57 0.97 -10.86
CA THR A 29 3.73 0.14 -9.68
C THR A 29 2.55 0.41 -8.76
N GLN A 30 1.96 -0.67 -8.23
CA GLN A 30 0.85 -0.61 -7.28
C GLN A 30 1.19 0.35 -6.15
N LEU A 31 0.66 1.57 -6.23
CA LEU A 31 0.41 2.38 -5.06
C LEU A 31 -0.68 1.62 -4.31
N SER A 32 -0.28 0.70 -3.44
CA SER A 32 -1.17 0.15 -2.41
C SER A 32 -1.82 1.36 -1.77
N ALA A 33 -3.11 1.56 -2.03
CA ALA A 33 -3.79 2.79 -1.67
C ALA A 33 -3.69 2.96 -0.16
N CYS A 34 -2.85 3.91 0.27
CA CYS A 34 -2.73 4.25 1.68
C CYS A 34 -4.12 4.75 2.15
N PRO A 35 -4.60 4.34 3.34
CA PRO A 35 -5.85 4.84 3.87
C PRO A 35 -5.86 6.38 3.96
N GLU A 36 -7.02 7.01 3.84
CA GLU A 36 -7.15 8.48 3.88
C GLU A 36 -6.66 9.08 5.21
N SER A 37 -6.83 8.35 6.31
CA SER A 37 -6.36 8.73 7.65
C SER A 37 -4.88 8.44 7.90
N CYS A 38 -4.16 7.90 6.90
CA CYS A 38 -2.78 7.48 7.04
C CYS A 38 -1.86 8.13 6.01
N PHE A 39 -0.62 8.35 6.42
CA PHE A 39 0.49 8.76 5.58
C PHE A 39 1.47 7.60 5.48
N CYS A 40 1.71 7.12 4.27
CA CYS A 40 2.61 6.01 3.99
C CYS A 40 3.87 6.53 3.28
N MET A 41 5.04 6.18 3.81
CA MET A 41 6.34 6.49 3.23
C MET A 41 7.24 5.26 3.31
N ASP A 42 7.52 4.64 2.17
CA ASP A 42 8.23 3.35 2.07
C ASP A 42 7.60 2.25 2.93
N SER A 43 8.22 1.90 4.07
CA SER A 43 7.75 0.93 5.05
C SER A 43 7.18 1.56 6.33
N PHE A 44 7.20 2.90 6.41
CA PHE A 44 6.75 3.67 7.56
C PHE A 44 5.32 4.18 7.31
N VAL A 45 4.41 3.88 8.24
CA VAL A 45 3.02 4.30 8.17
C VAL A 45 2.66 5.08 9.43
N THR A 46 2.13 6.29 9.25
CA THR A 46 1.56 7.09 10.34
C THR A 46 0.09 7.29 10.12
N CYS A 47 -0.76 6.87 11.04
CA CYS A 47 -2.21 7.13 11.00
C CYS A 47 -2.60 8.13 12.09
N SER A 48 -3.41 9.13 11.73
CA SER A 48 -3.90 10.19 12.63
C SER A 48 -5.42 10.30 12.56
N ASP A 49 -6.04 10.77 13.65
CA ASP A 49 -7.46 11.16 13.70
C ASP A 49 -8.41 10.05 13.18
N PHE A 50 -8.14 8.81 13.60
CA PHE A 50 -8.85 7.62 13.16
C PHE A 50 -9.78 7.07 14.26
N ASN A 51 -10.99 6.66 13.86
CA ASN A 51 -11.97 6.02 14.76
C ASN A 51 -11.93 4.49 14.68
N PHE A 52 -11.38 3.95 13.59
CA PHE A 52 -11.24 2.53 13.34
C PHE A 52 -9.96 2.31 12.53
N LEU A 53 -9.27 1.21 12.81
CA LEU A 53 -8.04 0.84 12.10
C LEU A 53 -8.18 -0.57 11.56
N ASP A 54 -8.08 -0.69 10.23
CA ASP A 54 -7.96 -1.97 9.55
C ASP A 54 -6.53 -2.14 9.03
N LEU A 55 -5.76 -3.01 9.69
CA LEU A 55 -4.38 -3.30 9.28
C LEU A 55 -4.31 -3.97 7.90
N THR A 56 -5.40 -4.54 7.40
CA THR A 56 -5.48 -5.17 6.05
C THR A 56 -5.33 -4.14 4.93
N LEU A 57 -5.63 -2.87 5.21
CA LEU A 57 -5.49 -1.78 4.25
C LEU A 57 -4.06 -1.23 4.19
N LEU A 58 -3.18 -1.65 5.09
CA LEU A 58 -1.80 -1.20 5.11
C LEU A 58 -0.98 -1.90 4.01
N PRO A 59 0.05 -1.22 3.47
CA PRO A 59 1.01 -1.86 2.57
C PRO A 59 1.63 -3.11 3.22
N PRO A 60 1.80 -4.21 2.49
CA PRO A 60 2.39 -5.43 3.05
C PRO A 60 3.86 -5.24 3.46
N SER A 61 4.54 -4.22 2.93
CA SER A 61 5.92 -3.85 3.26
C SER A 61 6.07 -3.05 4.54
N THR A 62 4.97 -2.68 5.22
CA THR A 62 5.02 -1.87 6.44
C THR A 62 5.75 -2.60 7.56
N ASP A 63 6.80 -1.97 8.08
CA ASP A 63 7.58 -2.47 9.22
C ASP A 63 7.45 -1.59 10.46
N THR A 64 6.99 -0.35 10.28
CA THR A 64 6.79 0.62 11.34
C THR A 64 5.42 1.26 11.20
N LEU A 65 4.61 1.15 12.25
CA LEU A 65 3.27 1.72 12.32
C LEU A 65 3.17 2.65 13.53
N VAL A 66 2.90 3.92 13.27
CA VAL A 66 2.65 4.95 14.28
C VAL A 66 1.17 5.30 14.26
N LEU A 67 0.51 5.15 15.40
CA LEU A 67 -0.89 5.52 15.59
C LEU A 67 -0.96 6.74 16.48
N THR A 68 -1.53 7.84 15.98
CA THR A 68 -1.67 9.10 16.72
C THR A 68 -3.11 9.60 16.75
N LYS A 69 -3.51 10.29 17.83
CA LYS A 69 -4.82 10.95 17.97
C LYS A 69 -6.03 10.08 17.59
N GLY A 70 -5.99 8.80 17.94
CA GLY A 70 -7.05 7.84 17.61
C GLY A 70 -7.97 7.52 18.78
N GLU A 71 -9.23 7.23 18.49
CA GLU A 71 -10.24 6.75 19.45
C GLU A 71 -10.30 5.20 19.45
N VAL A 72 -9.17 4.55 19.74
CA VAL A 72 -9.15 3.09 19.93
C VAL A 72 -9.34 2.79 21.41
N GLU A 73 -10.54 2.41 21.82
CA GLU A 73 -10.80 2.06 23.22
C GLU A 73 -10.21 0.69 23.60
N GLU A 74 -10.14 -0.24 22.63
CA GLU A 74 -9.67 -1.60 22.83
C GLU A 74 -8.80 -2.10 21.68
N ILE A 75 -7.67 -2.73 22.02
CA ILE A 75 -6.86 -3.51 21.08
C ILE A 75 -7.32 -4.99 21.14
N PRO A 76 -7.91 -5.52 20.05
CA PRO A 76 -8.47 -6.87 20.03
C PRO A 76 -7.40 -7.97 19.94
N PRO A 77 -7.74 -9.24 20.21
CA PRO A 77 -6.87 -10.38 19.92
C PRO A 77 -6.53 -10.44 18.43
N GLY A 78 -5.28 -10.78 18.10
CA GLY A 78 -4.84 -10.86 16.70
C GLY A 78 -4.84 -9.51 15.99
N PHE A 79 -4.73 -8.40 16.72
CA PHE A 79 -4.65 -7.07 16.12
C PHE A 79 -3.57 -7.01 15.05
N LEU A 80 -2.39 -7.59 15.31
CA LEU A 80 -1.28 -7.62 14.36
C LEU A 80 -1.30 -8.80 13.37
N ALA A 81 -2.36 -9.61 13.32
CA ALA A 81 -2.37 -10.86 12.56
C ALA A 81 -2.16 -10.65 11.05
N THR A 82 -2.62 -9.53 10.49
CA THR A 82 -2.45 -9.21 9.06
C THR A 82 -1.15 -8.45 8.78
N ALA A 83 -0.57 -7.79 9.78
CA ALA A 83 0.64 -6.98 9.67
C ALA A 83 1.92 -7.81 9.90
N THR A 84 2.14 -8.82 9.05
CA THR A 84 3.21 -9.84 9.23
C THR A 84 4.65 -9.30 9.20
N ASN A 85 4.89 -8.17 8.54
CA ASN A 85 6.22 -7.54 8.47
C ASN A 85 6.44 -6.47 9.54
N LEU A 86 5.44 -6.21 10.38
CA LEU A 86 5.49 -5.16 11.38
C LEU A 86 6.48 -5.51 12.49
N LYS A 87 7.42 -4.60 12.75
CA LYS A 87 8.45 -4.71 13.79
C LYS A 87 8.23 -3.71 14.91
N ILE A 88 7.73 -2.53 14.56
CA ILE A 88 7.53 -1.41 15.49
C ILE A 88 6.08 -0.97 15.41
N LEU A 89 5.39 -1.04 16.55
CA LEU A 89 4.07 -0.43 16.75
C LEU A 89 4.23 0.66 17.80
N GLU A 90 3.98 1.90 17.41
CA GLU A 90 4.04 3.06 18.30
C GLU A 90 2.64 3.64 18.50
N LEU A 91 2.24 3.79 19.76
CA LEU A 91 0.96 4.33 20.17
C LEU A 91 1.19 5.69 20.82
N MET A 92 0.88 6.77 20.11
CA MET A 92 1.08 8.15 20.56
C MET A 92 -0.25 8.84 20.82
N ALA A 93 -0.51 9.31 22.05
CA ALA A 93 -1.71 10.09 22.36
C ALA A 93 -3.03 9.42 21.89
N VAL A 94 -3.11 8.09 22.00
CA VAL A 94 -4.32 7.29 21.74
C VAL A 94 -5.02 6.95 23.07
N ASN A 95 -6.33 6.77 23.04
CA ASN A 95 -7.15 6.49 24.24
C ASN A 95 -7.39 4.99 24.49
N VAL A 96 -6.33 4.17 24.38
CA VAL A 96 -6.45 2.72 24.60
C VAL A 96 -6.65 2.41 26.07
N ARG A 97 -7.79 1.79 26.39
CA ARG A 97 -8.16 1.39 27.76
C ARG A 97 -7.95 -0.10 28.01
N ILE A 98 -8.15 -0.92 26.99
CA ILE A 98 -8.11 -2.37 27.11
C ILE A 98 -7.20 -2.94 26.03
N VAL A 99 -6.29 -3.84 26.42
CA VAL A 99 -5.51 -4.66 25.48
C VAL A 99 -5.86 -6.12 25.78
N ARG A 100 -6.50 -6.81 24.83
CA ARG A 100 -6.90 -8.20 25.04
C ARG A 100 -5.72 -9.16 24.92
N GLY A 101 -5.86 -10.33 25.57
CA GLY A 101 -4.88 -11.40 25.44
C GLY A 101 -4.70 -11.80 23.97
N SER A 102 -3.45 -12.09 23.58
CA SER A 102 -3.06 -12.41 22.20
C SER A 102 -3.23 -11.26 21.19
N ALA A 103 -3.33 -10.00 21.63
CA ALA A 103 -3.39 -8.84 20.71
C ALA A 103 -2.17 -8.75 19.77
N PHE A 104 -0.97 -9.06 20.27
CA PHE A 104 0.30 -8.94 19.55
C PHE A 104 0.96 -10.30 19.24
N ARG A 105 0.18 -11.39 19.25
CA ARG A 105 0.70 -12.76 19.07
C ARG A 105 0.80 -13.15 17.61
#